data_AF-A0A1H8V384-F1
#
_entry.id   AF-A0A1H8V384-F1
#
_cell.length_a   1.000
_cell.length_b   1.000
_cell.length_c   1.000
_cell.angle_alpha   90.00
_cell.angle_beta   90.00
_cell.angle_gamma   90.00
#
_symmetry.space_group_name_H-M   'P 1'
#
loop_
_entity.id
_entity.type
_entity.pdbx_description
1 polymer ?
#
loop_
_entity_poly.entity_id
_entity_poly.type
_entity_poly.pdbx_seq_one_letter_code
_entity_poly.pdbx_strand_id
1 'polypeptide(L)'
;MAYVQAFGTVIGGYFRQLGVLRAALIVGSVIVMVMAPAGDAQTVYEGMGFVETVVMPTLAPLFLVGLLLDALMSRVWMSDNTPDEVARLRLIIRSELLVSLVLVIAYAPFFMSLAA
;
A
#
# COMPACT_ATOMS: atom_id res chain seq x y z
N MET A 1 -27.34 3.99 -7.60
CA MET A 1 -26.44 3.44 -8.65
C MET A 1 -25.49 4.47 -9.29
N ALA A 2 -25.82 5.77 -9.36
CA ALA A 2 -24.93 6.80 -9.92
C ALA A 2 -23.60 7.00 -9.16
N TYR A 3 -23.60 6.85 -7.83
CA TYR A 3 -22.40 7.00 -7.00
C TYR A 3 -21.31 5.95 -7.27
N VAL A 4 -21.70 4.72 -7.59
CA VAL A 4 -20.75 3.62 -7.86
C VAL A 4 -20.02 3.84 -9.19
N GLN A 5 -20.71 4.39 -10.20
CA GLN A 5 -20.12 4.72 -11.50
C GLN A 5 -19.21 5.95 -11.41
N ALA A 6 -19.61 6.98 -10.65
CA ALA A 6 -18.78 8.15 -10.39
C ALA A 6 -17.50 7.79 -9.60
N PHE A 7 -17.63 6.88 -8.62
CA PHE A 7 -16.47 6.39 -7.87
C PHE A 7 -15.52 5.59 -8.77
N GLY A 8 -16.06 4.74 -9.66
CA GLY A 8 -15.26 3.97 -10.62
C GLY A 8 -14.50 4.84 -11.65
N THR A 9 -15.11 5.92 -12.14
CA THR A 9 -14.44 6.83 -13.09
C THR A 9 -13.40 7.72 -12.41
N VAL A 10 -13.66 8.16 -11.17
CA VAL A 10 -12.69 8.90 -10.35
C VAL A 10 -11.49 8.02 -10.03
N ILE A 11 -11.71 6.78 -9.60
CA ILE A 11 -10.64 5.80 -9.37
C ILE A 11 -9.88 5.53 -10.67
N GLY A 12 -10.56 5.22 -11.78
CA GLY A 12 -9.90 4.95 -13.05
C GLY A 12 -9.06 6.13 -13.57
N GLY A 13 -9.53 7.37 -13.39
CA GLY A 13 -8.78 8.58 -13.72
C GLY A 13 -7.56 8.81 -12.83
N TYR A 14 -7.71 8.57 -11.52
CA TYR A 14 -6.63 8.70 -10.54
C TYR A 14 -5.53 7.65 -10.76
N PHE A 15 -5.91 6.41 -11.09
CA PHE A 15 -4.99 5.32 -11.43
C PHE A 15 -4.20 5.60 -12.72
N ARG A 16 -4.83 6.22 -13.72
CA ARG A 16 -4.14 6.69 -14.93
C ARG A 16 -3.14 7.80 -14.64
N GLN A 17 -3.42 8.67 -13.68
CA GLN A 17 -2.49 9.72 -13.24
C GLN A 17 -1.37 9.20 -12.34
N LEU A 18 -1.54 8.13 -11.59
CA LEU A 18 -0.49 7.55 -10.75
C LEU A 18 0.58 6.82 -11.58
N GLY A 19 0.16 6.18 -12.68
CA GLY A 19 0.98 5.25 -13.44
C GLY A 19 0.77 3.82 -12.96
N VAL A 20 0.89 2.86 -13.89
CA VAL A 20 0.49 1.45 -13.68
C VAL A 20 1.23 0.81 -12.49
N LEU A 21 2.53 1.11 -12.35
CA LEU A 21 3.35 0.55 -11.27
C LEU A 21 2.89 1.01 -9.88
N ARG A 22 2.64 2.31 -9.70
CA ARG A 22 2.20 2.87 -8.40
C ARG A 22 0.81 2.38 -8.01
N ALA A 23 -0.08 2.32 -9.00
CA ALA A 23 -1.38 1.70 -8.84
C ALA A 23 -1.26 0.25 -8.35
N ALA A 24 -0.39 -0.56 -8.97
CA ALA A 24 -0.16 -1.94 -8.57
C ALA A 24 0.42 -2.05 -7.15
N LEU A 25 1.34 -1.15 -6.77
CA LEU A 25 1.87 -1.09 -5.41
C LEU A 25 0.77 -0.80 -4.39
N ILE A 26 -0.03 0.25 -4.61
CA ILE A 26 -1.13 0.62 -3.69
C ILE A 26 -2.14 -0.52 -3.58
N VAL A 27 -2.57 -1.10 -4.70
CA VAL A 27 -3.54 -2.21 -4.69
C VAL A 27 -2.95 -3.43 -3.98
N GLY A 28 -1.69 -3.78 -4.26
CA GLY A 28 -1.01 -4.87 -3.58
C GLY A 28 -0.91 -4.65 -2.07
N SER A 29 -0.55 -3.44 -1.64
CA SER A 29 -0.52 -3.08 -0.22
C SER A 29 -1.89 -3.18 0.44
N VAL A 30 -2.97 -2.79 -0.25
CA VAL A 30 -4.33 -2.94 0.27
C VAL A 30 -4.72 -4.41 0.39
N ILE A 31 -4.36 -5.25 -0.57
CA ILE A 31 -4.62 -6.70 -0.50
C ILE A 31 -3.90 -7.30 0.71
N VAL A 32 -2.61 -7.00 0.87
CA VAL A 32 -1.82 -7.48 2.01
C VAL A 32 -2.42 -7.00 3.34
N MET A 33 -2.84 -5.74 3.42
CA MET A 33 -3.50 -5.17 4.59
C MET A 33 -4.82 -5.85 4.96
N VAL A 34 -5.66 -6.17 3.97
CA VAL A 34 -6.94 -6.86 4.21
C VAL A 34 -6.72 -8.31 4.65
N MET A 35 -5.62 -8.93 4.22
CA MET A 35 -5.21 -10.27 4.61
C MET A 35 -4.27 -10.28 5.83
N ALA A 36 -4.23 -9.19 6.60
CA ALA A 36 -3.43 -9.13 7.81
C ALA A 36 -3.98 -10.12 8.85
N PRO A 37 -3.14 -11.03 9.39
CA PRO A 37 -3.59 -11.97 10.40
C PRO A 37 -3.99 -11.26 11.70
N ALA A 38 -4.91 -11.88 12.44
CA ALA A 38 -5.25 -11.44 13.78
C ALA A 38 -4.02 -11.47 14.70
N GLY A 39 -4.01 -10.60 15.72
CA GLY A 39 -2.86 -10.50 16.65
C GLY A 39 -2.57 -11.81 17.38
N ASP A 40 -3.57 -12.63 17.66
CA ASP A 40 -3.45 -13.92 18.34
C ASP A 40 -3.38 -15.13 17.39
N ALA A 41 -3.24 -14.90 16.08
CA ALA A 41 -3.20 -15.97 15.09
C ALA A 41 -2.00 -16.89 15.31
N GLN A 42 -2.26 -18.18 15.50
CA GLN A 42 -1.21 -19.21 15.53
C GLN A 42 -0.70 -19.47 14.11
N THR A 43 0.62 -19.65 13.97
CA THR A 43 1.23 -19.97 12.68
C THR A 43 0.74 -21.32 12.17
N VAL A 44 0.07 -21.31 11.02
CA VAL A 44 -0.39 -22.53 10.33
C VAL A 44 0.50 -22.76 9.11
N TYR A 45 1.03 -23.97 8.94
CA TYR A 45 1.94 -24.30 7.84
C TYR A 45 1.26 -25.01 6.66
N GLU A 46 -0.06 -25.11 6.68
CA GLU A 46 -0.85 -25.82 5.67
C GLU A 46 -2.00 -24.97 5.12
N GLY A 47 -2.36 -25.23 3.86
CA GLY A 47 -3.52 -24.64 3.20
C GLY A 47 -3.50 -23.11 3.13
N MET A 48 -4.69 -22.50 3.17
CA MET A 48 -4.84 -21.04 3.14
C MET A 48 -4.31 -20.35 4.41
N GLY A 49 -4.24 -21.07 5.54
CA GLY A 49 -3.68 -20.55 6.78
C GLY A 49 -2.21 -20.15 6.63
N PHE A 50 -1.42 -20.93 5.88
CA PHE A 50 -0.03 -20.57 5.57
C PHE A 50 0.12 -19.25 4.83
N VAL A 51 -0.78 -18.98 3.87
CA VAL A 51 -0.77 -17.73 3.11
C VAL A 51 -1.02 -16.55 4.04
N GLU A 52 -2.01 -16.65 4.91
CA GLU A 52 -2.40 -15.58 5.83
C GLU A 52 -1.38 -15.36 6.95
N THR A 53 -0.85 -16.42 7.56
CA THR A 53 0.01 -16.31 8.75
C THR A 53 1.50 -16.22 8.45
N VAL A 54 1.93 -16.56 7.22
CA VAL A 54 3.37 -16.54 6.84
C VAL A 54 3.61 -15.68 5.61
N VAL A 55 2.89 -15.91 4.52
CA VAL A 55 3.15 -15.21 3.25
C VAL A 55 2.76 -13.73 3.32
N MET A 56 1.56 -13.40 3.78
CA MET A 56 1.11 -12.00 3.84
C MET A 56 1.96 -11.14 4.79
N PRO A 57 2.31 -11.59 6.01
CA PRO A 57 3.20 -10.85 6.91
C PRO A 57 4.61 -10.66 6.37
N THR A 58 5.12 -11.58 5.55
CA THR A 58 6.43 -11.42 4.88
C THR A 58 6.38 -10.43 3.72
N LEU A 59 5.23 -10.32 3.04
CA LEU A 59 5.01 -9.32 1.99
C LEU A 59 4.80 -7.91 2.55
N ALA A 60 4.20 -7.76 3.74
CA ALA A 60 3.94 -6.46 4.36
C ALA A 60 5.18 -5.53 4.41
N PRO A 61 6.35 -5.95 4.94
CA PRO A 61 7.55 -5.10 4.92
C PRO A 61 8.08 -4.85 3.50
N LEU A 62 7.90 -5.79 2.57
CA LEU A 62 8.32 -5.60 1.16
C LEU A 62 7.51 -4.49 0.48
N PHE A 63 6.17 -4.52 0.64
CA PHE A 63 5.30 -3.47 0.13
C PHE A 63 5.51 -2.14 0.85
N LEU A 64 5.74 -2.17 2.17
CA LEU A 64 6.07 -0.97 2.94
C LEU A 64 7.30 -0.27 2.38
N VAL A 65 8.41 -1.00 2.21
CA VAL A 65 9.65 -0.46 1.64
C VAL A 65 9.45 -0.03 0.20
N GLY A 66 8.68 -0.79 -0.59
CA GLY A 66 8.34 -0.42 -1.97
C GLY A 66 7.62 0.93 -2.07
N LEU A 67 6.60 1.16 -1.25
CA LEU A 67 5.88 2.43 -1.18
C LEU A 67 6.79 3.59 -0.75
N LEU A 68 7.64 3.37 0.25
CA LEU A 68 8.58 4.40 0.74
C LEU A 68 9.65 4.72 -0.31
N LEU A 69 10.12 3.72 -1.05
CA LEU A 69 11.08 3.89 -2.14
C LEU A 69 10.47 4.66 -3.31
N ASP A 70 9.23 4.38 -3.70
CA ASP A 70 8.55 5.15 -4.76
C ASP A 70 8.31 6.60 -4.31
N ALA A 71 7.91 6.82 -3.06
CA ALA A 71 7.73 8.16 -2.50
C ALA A 71 9.06 8.95 -2.49
N LEU A 72 10.17 8.28 -2.19
CA LEU A 72 11.51 8.86 -2.28
C LEU A 72 11.86 9.22 -3.72
N MET A 73 11.66 8.31 -4.67
CA MET A 73 11.95 8.55 -6.09
C MET A 73 11.09 9.69 -6.65
N SER A 74 9.81 9.72 -6.30
CA SER A 74 8.88 10.80 -6.64
C SER A 74 9.35 12.13 -6.07
N ARG A 75 9.94 12.14 -4.86
CA ARG A 75 10.55 13.34 -4.27
C ARG A 75 11.83 13.77 -5.00
N VAL A 76 12.67 12.82 -5.42
CA VAL A 76 13.88 13.10 -6.21
C VAL A 76 13.48 13.73 -7.53
N TRP A 77 12.49 13.18 -8.24
CA TRP A 77 12.06 13.73 -9.52
C TRP A 77 11.48 15.14 -9.42
N MET A 78 10.96 15.57 -8.27
CA MET A 78 10.45 16.93 -8.11
C MET A 78 11.48 18.04 -8.35
N SER A 79 12.79 17.79 -8.20
CA SER A 79 13.81 18.83 -8.40
C SER A 79 13.95 19.28 -9.85
N ASP A 80 13.61 18.42 -10.80
CA ASP A 80 13.96 18.57 -12.22
C ASP A 80 12.72 18.70 -13.12
N ASN A 81 11.53 18.88 -12.53
CA ASN A 81 10.25 18.85 -13.24
C ASN A 81 9.48 20.18 -13.17
N THR A 82 8.48 20.32 -14.05
CA THR A 82 7.64 21.51 -14.13
C THR A 82 6.73 21.67 -12.89
N PRO A 83 6.27 22.90 -12.54
CA PRO A 83 5.40 23.11 -11.38
C PRO A 83 4.13 22.24 -11.37
N ASP A 84 3.55 21.96 -12.53
CA ASP A 84 2.37 21.10 -12.67
C ASP A 84 2.68 19.63 -12.36
N GLU A 85 3.82 19.12 -12.83
CA GLU A 85 4.30 17.78 -12.52
C GLU A 85 4.69 17.65 -11.04
N VAL A 86 5.29 18.69 -10.47
CA VAL A 86 5.62 18.76 -9.04
C VAL A 86 4.36 18.66 -8.19
N ALA A 87 3.26 19.31 -8.58
CA ALA A 87 1.98 19.20 -7.87
C ALA A 87 1.43 17.76 -7.90
N ARG A 88 1.51 17.09 -9.06
CA ARG A 88 1.14 15.68 -9.23
C ARG A 88 2.04 14.75 -8.39
N LEU A 89 3.36 14.96 -8.38
CA LEU A 89 4.29 14.15 -7.58
C LEU A 89 4.04 14.30 -6.08
N ARG A 90 3.69 15.50 -5.58
CA ARG A 90 3.30 15.66 -4.16
C ARG A 90 2.05 14.86 -3.80
N LEU A 91 1.07 14.80 -4.71
CA LEU A 91 -0.14 14.02 -4.51
C LEU A 91 0.21 12.52 -4.38
N ILE A 92 1.07 12.03 -5.26
CA ILE A 92 1.58 10.65 -5.27
C ILE A 92 2.27 10.33 -3.94
N ILE A 93 3.25 11.15 -3.54
CA ILE A 93 3.99 10.97 -2.29
C ILE A 93 3.03 10.93 -1.09
N ARG A 94 2.04 11.83 -1.03
CA ARG A 94 1.07 11.83 0.06
C ARG A 94 0.22 10.56 0.08
N SER A 95 -0.20 10.07 -1.08
CA SER A 95 -0.96 8.81 -1.16
C SER A 95 -0.12 7.61 -0.71
N GLU A 96 1.14 7.52 -1.12
CA GLU A 96 2.02 6.40 -0.75
C GLU A 96 2.38 6.43 0.73
N LEU A 97 2.64 7.62 1.29
CA LEU A 97 2.87 7.81 2.72
C LEU A 97 1.62 7.51 3.56
N LEU A 98 0.44 7.83 3.06
CA LEU A 98 -0.80 7.50 3.75
C LEU A 98 -1.02 5.97 3.74
N VAL A 99 -0.88 5.32 2.59
CA VAL A 99 -1.04 3.86 2.48
C VAL A 99 0.00 3.14 3.32
N SER A 100 1.26 3.60 3.32
CA SER A 100 2.32 3.01 4.14
C SER A 100 2.03 3.15 5.64
N LEU A 101 1.55 4.31 6.08
CA LEU A 101 1.13 4.52 7.48
C LEU A 101 0.00 3.57 7.88
N VAL A 102 -1.04 3.44 7.03
CA VAL A 102 -2.16 2.53 7.32
C VAL A 102 -1.68 1.07 7.34
N LEU A 103 -0.74 0.69 6.47
CA LEU A 103 -0.18 -0.66 6.45
C LEU A 103 0.55 -0.98 7.75
N VAL A 104 1.34 -0.05 8.29
CA VAL A 104 2.00 -0.19 9.59
C VAL A 104 0.97 -0.34 10.70
N ILE A 105 -0.09 0.47 10.71
CA ILE A 105 -1.15 0.40 11.72
C ILE A 105 -1.87 -0.95 11.66
N ALA A 106 -2.17 -1.45 10.46
CA ALA A 106 -2.87 -2.72 10.27
C ALA A 106 -2.06 -3.92 10.78
N TYR A 107 -0.74 -3.89 10.61
CA TYR A 107 0.15 -4.97 11.04
C TYR A 107 0.72 -4.79 12.45
N ALA A 108 0.57 -3.62 13.07
CA ALA A 108 0.98 -3.36 14.44
C ALA A 108 0.54 -4.44 15.45
N PRO A 109 -0.75 -4.86 15.52
CA PRO A 109 -1.17 -5.86 16.50
C PRO A 109 -0.48 -7.21 16.32
N PHE A 110 -0.25 -7.64 15.08
CA PHE A 110 0.44 -8.89 14.77
C PHE A 110 1.92 -8.86 15.16
N PHE A 111 2.63 -7.76 14.88
CA PHE A 111 4.03 -7.67 15.28
C PHE A 111 4.21 -7.49 16.78
N MET A 112 3.27 -6.81 17.45
CA MET A 112 3.31 -6.66 18.91
C MET A 112 3.05 -7.97 19.64
N SER A 113 2.19 -8.84 19.12
CA SER A 113 1.96 -10.17 19.71
C SER A 113 3.15 -11.11 19.53
N LEU A 114 3.90 -10.98 18.43
CA LEU A 114 5.12 -11.75 18.20
C LEU A 114 6.28 -11.30 19.11
N ALA A 115 6.28 -10.04 19.53
CA ALA A 115 7.32 -9.46 20.39
C ALA A 115 7.08 -9.71 21.90
N ALA A 116 5.89 -10.18 22.28
CA ALA A 116 5.49 -10.47 23.66
C ALA A 116 5.81 -11.92 24.05
#